data_AF-A0A4R8ZVY5-F1
#
_entry.id   AF-A0A4R8ZVY5-F1
#
_cell.length_a   1.000
_cell.length_b   1.000
_cell.length_c   1.000
_cell.angle_alpha   90.00
_cell.angle_beta   90.00
_cell.angle_gamma   90.00
#
_symmetry.space_group_name_H-M   'P 1'
#
loop_
_entity.id
_entity.type
_entity.pdbx_description
1 polymer ?
#
loop_
_entity_poly.entity_id
_entity_poly.type
_entity_poly.pdbx_seq_one_letter_code
_entity_poly.pdbx_strand_id
1 'polypeptide(L)'
;MILPEDISTDTDLARRILVRARSIAPCLNSLLDGDDRKLDAIAILKGVIAEVPAPGARRVKSRGRNGTSISYNDPGGAFSDDDIMSLRSLCDVAAVGLPVGSFPKARAFGNEWREGEYS
;
A
#
# COMPACT_ATOMS: atom_id res chain seq x y z
N MET A 1 -3.02 -16.58 -4.71
CA MET A 1 -1.88 -15.93 -4.00
C MET A 1 -0.75 -15.67 -5.00
N ILE A 2 -0.06 -14.53 -4.92
CA ILE A 2 1.08 -14.21 -5.80
C ILE A 2 2.38 -14.74 -5.17
N LEU A 3 3.13 -15.52 -5.94
CA LEU A 3 4.42 -16.08 -5.55
C LEU A 3 5.57 -15.19 -6.06
N PRO A 4 6.73 -15.16 -5.38
CA PRO A 4 7.89 -14.39 -5.85
C PRO A 4 8.36 -14.79 -7.26
N GLU A 5 8.22 -16.08 -7.58
CA GLU A 5 8.59 -16.68 -8.87
C GLU A 5 7.72 -16.19 -10.02
N ASP A 6 6.51 -15.70 -9.73
CA ASP A 6 5.59 -15.17 -10.74
C ASP A 6 6.09 -13.81 -11.31
N ILE A 7 6.98 -13.14 -10.58
CA ILE A 7 7.34 -11.73 -10.84
C ILE A 7 8.80 -11.57 -11.26
N SER A 8 9.74 -12.34 -10.69
CA SER A 8 11.16 -12.26 -11.05
C SER A 8 11.93 -13.54 -10.78
N THR A 9 13.06 -13.70 -11.48
CA THR A 9 14.06 -14.75 -11.24
C THR A 9 14.91 -14.48 -10.00
N ASP A 10 15.07 -13.22 -9.58
CA ASP A 10 15.68 -12.85 -8.31
C ASP A 10 14.64 -12.93 -7.19
N THR A 11 14.64 -14.06 -6.48
CA THR A 11 13.67 -14.36 -5.43
C THR A 11 13.79 -13.43 -4.23
N ASP A 12 14.98 -12.93 -3.89
CA ASP A 12 15.19 -12.04 -2.75
C ASP A 12 14.65 -10.64 -3.04
N LEU A 13 14.89 -10.13 -4.25
CA LEU A 13 14.34 -8.87 -4.71
C LEU A 13 12.82 -8.93 -4.81
N ALA A 14 12.29 -10.00 -5.42
CA ALA A 14 10.85 -10.24 -5.53
C ALA A 14 10.18 -10.29 -4.15
N ARG A 15 10.79 -10.96 -3.17
CA ARG A 15 10.27 -11.02 -1.79
C ARG A 15 10.21 -9.64 -1.15
N ARG A 16 11.23 -8.80 -1.30
CA ARG A 16 11.25 -7.44 -0.72
C ARG A 16 10.15 -6.56 -1.31
N ILE A 17 9.99 -6.61 -2.63
CA ILE A 17 8.96 -5.84 -3.34
C ILE A 17 7.57 -6.35 -2.97
N LEU A 18 7.37 -7.67 -2.87
CA LEU A 18 6.10 -8.25 -2.41
C LEU A 18 5.74 -7.84 -1.00
N VAL A 19 6.70 -7.79 -0.06
CA VAL A 19 6.45 -7.32 1.31
C VAL A 19 5.96 -5.86 1.29
N ARG A 20 6.58 -5.01 0.46
CA ARG A 20 6.16 -3.61 0.31
C ARG A 20 4.79 -3.51 -0.37
N ALA A 21 4.56 -4.23 -1.45
CA ALA A 21 3.29 -4.26 -2.16
C ALA A 21 2.12 -4.68 -1.25
N ARG A 22 2.33 -5.68 -0.38
CA ARG A 22 1.34 -6.11 0.62
C ARG A 22 0.99 -5.02 1.63
N SER A 23 1.93 -4.13 1.96
CA SER A 23 1.65 -2.99 2.84
C SER A 23 0.82 -1.89 2.15
N ILE A 24 0.92 -1.78 0.83
CA ILE A 24 0.16 -0.82 0.01
C ILE A 24 -1.25 -1.38 -0.28
N ALA A 25 -1.30 -2.67 -0.59
CA ALA A 25 -2.47 -3.39 -1.08
C ALA A 25 -2.58 -4.75 -0.35
N PRO A 26 -3.21 -4.80 0.84
CA PRO A 26 -3.31 -6.04 1.62
C PRO A 26 -4.11 -7.15 0.92
N CYS A 27 -5.01 -6.78 -0.01
CA CYS A 27 -5.86 -7.72 -0.74
C CYS A 27 -5.09 -8.66 -1.67
N LEU A 28 -3.82 -8.38 -1.99
CA LEU A 28 -2.98 -9.20 -2.87
C LEU A 28 -2.82 -10.65 -2.40
N ASN A 29 -2.96 -10.90 -1.09
CA ASN A 29 -2.93 -12.25 -0.54
C ASN A 29 -4.22 -13.05 -0.80
N SER A 30 -5.34 -12.34 -0.98
CA SER A 30 -6.68 -12.93 -1.15
C SER A 30 -7.07 -13.12 -2.62
N LEU A 31 -6.23 -12.70 -3.57
CA LEU A 31 -6.48 -12.88 -5.00
C LEU A 31 -6.42 -14.37 -5.37
N LEU A 32 -7.52 -14.84 -5.97
CA LEU A 32 -7.69 -16.21 -6.46
C LEU A 32 -6.89 -16.45 -7.75
N ASP A 33 -6.56 -17.71 -8.00
CA ASP A 33 -5.87 -18.11 -9.22
C ASP A 33 -6.88 -18.11 -10.39
N GLY A 34 -6.53 -17.45 -11.50
CA GLY A 34 -7.42 -17.25 -12.65
C GLY A 34 -8.22 -15.95 -12.66
N ASP A 35 -8.05 -15.09 -11.66
CA ASP A 35 -8.60 -13.72 -11.66
C ASP A 35 -7.70 -12.79 -12.50
N ASP A 36 -8.30 -12.00 -13.39
CA ASP A 36 -7.61 -10.98 -14.19
C ASP A 36 -6.88 -9.98 -13.28
N ARG A 37 -7.43 -9.68 -12.10
CA ARG A 37 -6.78 -8.80 -11.09
C ARG A 37 -5.43 -9.33 -10.63
N LYS A 38 -5.26 -10.66 -10.59
CA LYS A 38 -3.99 -11.28 -10.24
C LYS A 38 -2.96 -11.02 -11.36
N LEU A 39 -3.38 -11.13 -12.62
CA LEU A 39 -2.51 -10.88 -13.77
C LEU A 39 -2.11 -9.40 -13.84
N ASP A 40 -3.05 -8.49 -13.59
CA ASP A 40 -2.79 -7.05 -13.54
C ASP A 40 -1.80 -6.69 -12.42
N ALA A 41 -2.00 -7.24 -11.22
CA ALA A 41 -1.06 -7.07 -10.11
C ALA A 41 0.35 -7.57 -10.47
N ILE A 42 0.46 -8.73 -11.13
CA ILE A 42 1.75 -9.28 -11.57
C ILE A 42 2.41 -8.35 -12.60
N ALA A 43 1.64 -7.79 -13.55
CA ALA A 43 2.16 -6.87 -14.56
C ALA A 43 2.74 -5.60 -13.93
N ILE A 44 2.01 -4.97 -12.99
CA ILE A 44 2.49 -3.79 -12.26
C ILE A 44 3.78 -4.13 -11.48
N LEU A 45 3.79 -5.25 -10.75
CA LEU A 45 4.96 -5.64 -9.97
C LEU A 45 6.19 -5.98 -10.84
N LYS A 46 5.99 -6.51 -12.06
CA LYS A 46 7.07 -6.69 -13.03
C LYS A 46 7.64 -5.36 -13.52
N GLY A 47 6.79 -4.36 -13.76
CA GLY A 47 7.21 -3.00 -14.08
C GLY A 47 8.07 -2.40 -12.97
N VAL A 48 7.59 -2.48 -11.72
CA VAL A 48 8.33 -2.02 -10.53
C VAL A 48 9.69 -2.71 -10.40
N ILE A 49 9.78 -4.02 -10.67
CA ILE A 49 11.05 -4.76 -10.64
C ILE A 49 12.03 -4.26 -11.71
N ALA A 50 11.54 -3.95 -12.91
CA ALA A 50 12.38 -3.48 -14.01
C ALA A 50 13.04 -2.12 -13.72
N GLU A 51 12.39 -1.29 -12.91
CA GLU A 51 12.92 0.01 -12.46
C GLU A 51 13.99 -0.13 -11.36
N VAL A 52 14.09 -1.29 -10.70
CA VAL A 52 15.10 -1.50 -9.67
C VAL A 52 16.47 -1.78 -10.30
N PRO A 53 17.50 -0.97 -10.01
CA PRO A 53 18.83 -1.18 -10.57
C PRO A 53 19.42 -2.51 -10.10
N ALA A 54 20.17 -3.17 -11.01
CA ALA A 54 20.75 -4.49 -10.77
C ALA A 54 21.59 -4.54 -9.47
N PRO A 55 21.47 -5.62 -8.68
CA PRO A 55 22.22 -5.79 -7.44
C PRO A 55 23.73 -5.84 -7.73
N GLY A 56 24.42 -4.71 -7.50
CA GLY A 56 25.85 -4.59 -7.79
C GLY A 56 26.26 -3.26 -8.44
N ALA A 57 25.32 -2.53 -9.04
CA ALA A 57 25.53 -1.15 -9.51
C ALA A 57 25.72 -0.11 -8.36
N ARG A 58 25.87 -0.62 -7.13
CA ARG A 58 25.79 0.03 -5.80
C ARG A 58 26.92 0.99 -5.45
N ARG A 59 27.62 1.59 -6.40
CA ARG A 59 28.68 2.56 -6.07
C ARG A 59 28.15 3.91 -5.57
N VAL A 60 26.85 4.19 -5.76
CA VAL A 60 26.23 5.46 -5.35
C VAL A 60 24.90 5.19 -4.63
N LYS A 61 24.90 5.28 -3.30
CA LYS A 61 23.71 5.12 -2.44
C LYS A 61 22.72 6.29 -2.58
N SER A 62 23.26 7.48 -2.84
CA SER A 62 22.49 8.68 -3.07
C SER A 62 23.33 9.68 -3.88
N ARG A 63 22.71 10.42 -4.80
CA ARG A 63 23.35 11.52 -5.51
C ARG A 63 22.66 12.82 -5.13
N GLY A 64 23.43 13.76 -4.60
CA GLY A 64 22.96 15.11 -4.30
C GLY A 64 23.36 16.09 -5.41
N ARG A 65 22.44 16.93 -5.87
CA ARG A 65 22.76 18.10 -6.72
C ARG A 65 21.90 19.28 -6.24
N ASN A 66 22.53 20.41 -5.92
CA ASN A 66 21.82 21.64 -5.50
C ASN A 66 20.78 21.44 -4.37
N GLY A 67 21.11 20.65 -3.35
CA GLY A 67 20.26 20.49 -2.16
C GLY A 67 19.15 19.43 -2.28
N THR A 68 18.94 18.83 -3.45
CA THR A 68 18.07 17.66 -3.60
C THR A 68 18.89 16.37 -3.57
N SER A 69 18.47 15.41 -2.73
CA SER A 69 19.10 14.09 -2.64
C SER A 69 18.24 13.05 -3.34
N ILE A 70 18.81 12.33 -4.29
CA ILE A 70 18.16 11.18 -4.94
C ILE A 70 18.70 9.92 -4.28
N SER A 71 17.86 9.18 -3.56
CA SER A 71 18.21 7.88 -2.97
C SER A 71 17.85 6.75 -3.93
N TYR A 72 18.83 5.94 -4.33
CA TYR A 72 18.64 4.84 -5.28
C TYR A 72 18.40 3.47 -4.61
N ASN A 73 18.37 3.45 -3.27
CA ASN A 73 18.44 2.22 -2.46
C ASN A 73 17.18 1.93 -1.62
N ASP A 74 16.11 2.72 -1.76
CA ASP A 74 14.88 2.45 -1.02
C ASP A 74 13.94 1.60 -1.90
N PRO A 75 13.55 0.38 -1.50
CA PRO A 75 12.46 -0.33 -2.16
C PRO A 75 11.16 0.49 -2.18
N GLY A 76 11.00 1.47 -1.28
CA GLY A 76 9.93 2.46 -1.34
C GLY A 76 10.02 3.44 -2.51
N GLY A 77 11.22 3.71 -3.05
CA GLY A 77 11.44 4.57 -4.22
C GLY A 77 11.31 3.84 -5.56
N ALA A 78 11.14 2.51 -5.55
CA ALA A 78 10.86 1.72 -6.74
C ALA A 78 9.38 1.81 -7.16
N PHE A 79 8.49 2.14 -6.22
CA PHE A 79 7.07 2.35 -6.50
C PHE A 79 6.85 3.81 -6.82
N SER A 80 6.36 4.10 -8.02
CA SER A 80 5.81 5.41 -8.35
C SER A 80 4.47 5.64 -7.65
N ASP A 81 4.02 6.90 -7.59
CA ASP A 81 2.68 7.22 -7.09
C ASP A 81 1.58 6.53 -7.91
N ASP A 82 1.82 6.33 -9.21
CA ASP A 82 0.89 5.63 -10.12
C ASP A 82 0.83 4.13 -9.81
N ASP A 83 1.96 3.49 -9.52
CA ASP A 83 2.00 2.08 -9.08
C ASP A 83 1.25 1.90 -7.77
N ILE A 84 1.39 2.85 -6.84
CA ILE A 84 0.70 2.82 -5.55
C ILE A 84 -0.81 2.95 -5.75
N MET A 85 -1.25 3.91 -6.57
CA MET A 85 -2.67 4.11 -6.88
C MET A 85 -3.26 2.90 -7.61
N SER A 86 -2.54 2.35 -8.59
CA SER A 86 -2.94 1.18 -9.35
C SER A 86 -3.05 -0.07 -8.47
N LEU A 87 -2.10 -0.32 -7.57
CA LEU A 87 -2.18 -1.44 -6.63
C LEU A 87 -3.34 -1.29 -5.64
N ARG A 88 -3.64 -0.05 -5.20
CA ARG A 88 -4.78 0.22 -4.31
C ARG A 88 -6.12 0.05 -5.01
N SER A 89 -6.25 0.47 -6.27
CA SER A 89 -7.50 0.35 -7.02
C SER A 89 -7.92 -1.10 -7.22
N LEU A 90 -6.96 -2.03 -7.32
CA LEU A 90 -7.23 -3.48 -7.33
C LEU A 90 -7.86 -3.97 -6.03
N CYS A 91 -7.61 -3.29 -4.90
CA CYS A 91 -8.17 -3.62 -3.59
C CYS A 91 -9.48 -2.89 -3.25
N ASP A 92 -9.75 -1.74 -3.86
CA ASP A 92 -10.90 -0.89 -3.50
C ASP A 92 -12.27 -1.48 -3.85
N VAL A 93 -12.31 -2.64 -4.50
CA VAL A 93 -13.57 -3.41 -4.69
C VAL A 93 -14.01 -4.14 -3.40
N ALA A 94 -13.21 -4.10 -2.32
CA ALA A 94 -13.49 -4.83 -1.08
C ALA A 94 -14.00 -3.97 0.10
N ALA A 95 -14.58 -2.79 -0.14
CA ALA A 95 -15.34 -2.08 0.90
C ALA A 95 -16.75 -2.69 1.07
N VAL A 96 -16.81 -3.95 1.52
CA VAL A 96 -18.05 -4.56 2.00
C VAL A 96 -18.36 -3.99 3.37
N GLY A 97 -19.03 -2.84 3.39
CA GLY A 97 -19.57 -2.20 4.59
C GLY A 97 -18.86 -0.91 4.96
N LEU A 98 -19.63 0.18 4.99
CA LEU A 98 -19.24 1.41 5.67
C LEU A 98 -18.96 1.09 7.15
N PRO A 99 -18.00 1.75 7.81
CA PRO A 99 -17.83 1.62 9.24
C PRO A 99 -19.14 2.04 9.92
N VAL A 100 -19.85 1.05 10.47
CA VAL A 100 -21.04 1.30 11.28
C VAL A 100 -20.53 1.88 12.60
N GLY A 101 -20.48 3.21 12.66
CA GLY A 101 -20.22 3.92 13.90
C GLY A 101 -21.23 3.49 14.95
N SER A 102 -20.76 2.88 16.04
CA SER A 102 -21.60 2.63 17.20
C SER A 102 -21.71 3.92 17.99
N PHE A 103 -22.79 4.67 17.76
CA PHE A 103 -23.13 5.77 18.64
C PHE A 103 -23.53 5.19 20.01
N PRO A 104 -22.96 5.68 21.11
CA PRO A 104 -23.43 5.29 22.43
C PRO A 104 -24.92 5.59 22.53
N LYS A 105 -25.73 4.57 22.85
CA LYS A 105 -27.14 4.78 23.20
C LYS A 105 -27.19 5.81 24.32
N ALA A 106 -28.05 6.81 24.15
CA ALA A 106 -28.19 8.01 24.98
C ALA A 106 -27.61 7.85 26.41
N ARG A 107 -26.54 8.58 26.72
CA ARG A 107 -26.09 8.73 28.12
C ARG A 107 -27.19 9.44 28.90
N ALA A 108 -27.33 9.07 30.17
CA ALA A 108 -28.21 9.74 31.13
C ALA A 108 -27.71 11.14 31.53
N PHE A 109 -27.36 12.01 30.57
CA PHE A 109 -27.04 13.42 30.81
C PHE A 109 -28.30 14.28 30.94
N GLY A 110 -29.34 13.74 31.58
CA GLY A 110 -30.63 14.42 31.69
C GLY A 110 -30.61 15.67 32.57
N ASN A 111 -29.56 15.93 33.36
CA ASN A 111 -29.62 16.96 34.41
C ASN A 111 -28.27 17.65 34.72
N GLU A 112 -27.31 17.69 33.79
CA GLU A 112 -26.03 18.39 34.07
C GLU A 112 -26.18 19.91 34.00
N TRP A 113 -27.18 20.40 33.27
CA TRP A 113 -27.55 21.80 33.23
C TRP A 113 -28.81 22.04 34.07
N ARG A 114 -28.68 22.84 35.14
CA ARG A 114 -29.86 23.42 35.78
C ARG A 114 -30.34 24.58 34.91
N GLU A 115 -31.41 24.35 34.16
CA GLU A 115 -32.26 25.44 33.69
C GLU A 115 -32.96 26.02 34.93
N GLY A 116 -32.32 26.99 35.57
CA GLY A 116 -32.97 27.83 36.57
C GLY A 116 -33.81 28.89 35.88
N GLU A 117 -35.02 29.14 36.39
CA GLU A 117 -35.79 30.33 36.05
C GLU A 117 -34.94 31.57 36.38
N TYR A 118 -34.57 32.32 35.35
CA TYR A 118 -34.10 33.69 35.55
C TYR A 118 -35.32 34.52 35.96
N SER A 119 -35.32 34.96 37.22
CA SER A 119 -36.25 35.97 37.76
C SER A 119 -35.91 37.36 37.25
#